data_AF-A0A954FGF0-F1
#
_entry.id   AF-A0A954FGF0-F1
#
_cell.length_a   1.000
_cell.length_b   1.000
_cell.length_c   1.000
_cell.angle_alpha   90.00
_cell.angle_beta   90.00
_cell.angle_gamma   90.00
#
_symmetry.space_group_name_H-M   'P 1'
#
loop_
_entity.id
_entity.type
_entity.pdbx_description
1 polymer ?
#
loop_
_entity_poly.entity_id
_entity_poly.type
_entity_poly.pdbx_seq_one_letter_code
_entity_poly.pdbx_strand_id
1 'polypeptide(L)'
;MNDAIRLAIQELTDRGERIREILKLLESPDVGTENGLAHIRKLTRSLLIDLEIDAKAGKPVRRPNAISNPGRDDLVPPAYETYWVLYFGLDPEQDPIENNWTEALSMAQTFLESELMFLKHRVSDE
;
A
#
# COMPACT_ATOMS: atom_id res chain seq x y z
N MET A 1 18.71 -10.12 -12.61
CA MET A 1 18.01 -9.14 -11.76
C MET A 1 17.75 -7.84 -12.52
N ASN A 2 16.55 -7.70 -13.07
CA ASN A 2 16.06 -6.53 -13.79
C ASN A 2 15.95 -5.32 -12.84
N ASP A 3 16.61 -4.18 -13.13
CA ASP A 3 16.62 -3.00 -12.26
C ASP A 3 15.20 -2.47 -11.94
N ALA A 4 14.24 -2.70 -12.83
CA ALA A 4 12.85 -2.37 -12.57
C ALA A 4 12.19 -3.24 -11.48
N ILE A 5 12.61 -4.50 -11.33
CA ILE A 5 12.13 -5.37 -10.24
C ILE A 5 12.76 -4.94 -8.91
N ARG A 6 14.05 -4.54 -8.92
CA ARG A 6 14.72 -3.98 -7.74
C ARG A 6 14.00 -2.73 -7.23
N LEU A 7 13.68 -1.82 -8.16
CA LEU A 7 12.97 -0.60 -7.85
C LEU A 7 11.58 -0.89 -7.29
N ALA A 8 10.81 -1.80 -7.90
CA ALA A 8 9.49 -2.18 -7.41
C ALA A 8 9.54 -2.78 -5.99
N ILE A 9 10.53 -3.64 -5.70
CA ILE A 9 10.74 -4.20 -4.35
C ILE A 9 11.03 -3.09 -3.33
N GLN A 10 11.89 -2.13 -3.69
CA GLN A 10 12.23 -1.02 -2.82
C GLN A 10 10.99 -0.17 -2.53
N GLU A 11 10.29 0.27 -3.58
CA GLU A 11 9.10 1.12 -3.42
C GLU A 11 7.99 0.42 -2.59
N LEU A 12 7.75 -0.88 -2.79
CA LEU A 12 6.79 -1.64 -1.99
C LEU A 12 7.22 -1.79 -0.53
N THR A 13 8.53 -1.95 -0.29
CA THR A 13 9.09 -2.00 1.06
C THR A 13 8.87 -0.67 1.77
N ASP A 14 9.18 0.45 1.11
CA ASP A 14 9.01 1.80 1.65
C ASP A 14 7.54 2.11 1.99
N ARG A 15 6.61 1.73 1.09
CA ARG A 15 5.17 1.86 1.33
C ARG A 15 4.71 1.02 2.54
N GLY A 16 5.17 -0.23 2.63
CA GLY A 16 4.87 -1.12 3.75
C GLY A 16 5.40 -0.59 5.09
N GLU A 17 6.61 -0.03 5.12
CA GLU A 17 7.18 0.60 6.31
C GLU A 17 6.36 1.81 6.76
N ARG A 18 5.90 2.63 5.82
CA ARG A 18 5.05 3.78 6.12
C ARG A 18 3.68 3.37 6.69
N ILE A 19 3.08 2.29 6.19
CA ILE A 19 1.85 1.73 6.78
C ILE A 19 2.09 1.29 8.23
N ARG A 20 3.21 0.58 8.50
CA ARG A 20 3.55 0.17 9.87
C ARG A 20 3.78 1.35 10.81
N GLU A 21 4.39 2.42 10.31
CA GLU A 21 4.56 3.65 11.08
C GLU A 21 3.22 4.28 11.45
N ILE A 22 2.30 4.39 10.48
CA ILE A 22 0.95 4.92 10.72
C ILE A 22 0.21 4.05 11.74
N LEU A 23 0.25 2.73 11.61
CA LEU A 23 -0.36 1.80 12.57
C LEU A 23 0.18 1.99 14.00
N LYS A 24 1.50 2.11 14.17
CA LYS A 24 2.10 2.39 15.48
C LYS A 24 1.66 3.73 16.07
N LEU A 25 1.49 4.75 15.23
CA LEU A 25 1.00 6.06 15.69
C LEU A 25 -0.47 6.00 16.12
N LEU A 26 -1.29 5.17 15.48
CA LEU A 26 -2.68 4.94 15.88
C LEU A 26 -2.80 4.24 17.23
N GLU A 27 -1.83 3.40 17.59
CA GLU A 27 -1.74 2.74 18.91
C GLU A 27 -1.14 3.65 19.99
N SER A 28 -0.55 4.79 19.60
CA SER A 28 0.08 5.71 20.54
C SER A 28 -0.95 6.46 21.39
N PRO A 29 -0.67 6.71 22.69
CA PRO A 29 -1.53 7.58 23.52
C PRO A 29 -1.70 8.99 22.95
N ASP A 30 -0.79 9.43 22.07
CA ASP A 30 -0.85 10.75 21.44
C ASP A 30 -1.84 10.83 20.25
N VAL A 31 -2.47 9.70 19.85
CA VAL A 31 -3.41 9.65 18.72
C VAL A 31 -4.58 10.62 18.88
N GLY A 32 -5.05 10.88 20.11
CA GLY A 32 -6.14 11.81 20.38
C GLY A 32 -5.71 13.29 20.45
N THR A 33 -4.42 13.59 20.29
CA THR A 33 -3.90 14.96 20.28
C THR A 33 -3.96 15.55 18.87
N GLU A 34 -4.16 16.86 18.76
CA GLU A 34 -4.16 17.56 17.47
C GLU A 34 -2.84 17.35 16.71
N ASN A 35 -1.72 17.35 17.42
CA ASN A 35 -0.39 17.11 16.85
C ASN A 35 -0.23 15.66 16.34
N GLY A 36 -0.71 14.67 17.11
CA GLY A 36 -0.69 13.26 16.71
C GLY A 36 -1.55 13.01 15.48
N LEU A 37 -2.79 13.52 15.47
CA LEU A 37 -3.68 13.44 14.32
C LEU A 37 -3.11 14.14 13.08
N ALA A 38 -2.52 15.32 13.24
CA ALA A 38 -1.88 16.03 12.13
C ALA A 38 -0.72 15.23 11.54
N HIS A 39 0.08 14.57 12.38
CA HIS A 39 1.17 13.71 11.94
C HIS A 39 0.66 12.50 11.16
N ILE A 40 -0.32 11.78 11.72
CA ILE A 40 -0.96 10.60 11.11
C ILE A 40 -1.55 10.95 9.74
N ARG A 41 -2.31 12.05 9.66
CA ARG A 41 -2.91 12.54 8.41
C ARG A 41 -1.85 12.88 7.37
N LYS A 42 -0.74 13.50 7.78
CA LYS A 42 0.36 13.86 6.87
C LYS A 42 0.99 12.62 6.23
N LEU A 43 1.36 11.61 7.04
CA LEU A 43 1.93 10.36 6.53
C LEU A 43 0.96 9.62 5.61
N THR A 44 -0.30 9.56 6.02
CA THR A 44 -1.38 8.91 5.27
C THR A 44 -1.61 9.57 3.91
N ARG A 45 -1.71 10.90 3.86
CA ARG A 45 -1.84 11.64 2.60
C ARG A 45 -0.63 11.42 1.69
N SER A 46 0.58 11.38 2.24
CA SER A 46 1.79 11.07 1.45
C SER A 46 1.74 9.66 0.86
N LEU A 47 1.27 8.67 1.60
CA LEU A 47 1.09 7.30 1.10
C LEU A 47 0.04 7.24 -0.02
N LEU A 48 -1.11 7.89 0.17
CA LEU A 48 -2.18 7.94 -0.83
C LEU A 48 -1.72 8.60 -2.14
N ILE A 49 -0.92 9.68 -2.05
CA ILE A 49 -0.35 10.34 -3.23
C ILE A 49 0.57 9.39 -4.01
N ASP A 50 1.47 8.68 -3.32
CA ASP A 50 2.38 7.74 -3.99
C ASP A 50 1.60 6.65 -4.72
N LEU A 51 0.59 6.07 -4.06
CA LEU A 51 -0.27 5.04 -4.64
C LEU A 51 -1.14 5.57 -5.79
N GLU A 52 -1.64 6.81 -5.68
CA GLU A 52 -2.39 7.48 -6.74
C GLU A 52 -1.51 7.75 -7.97
N ILE A 53 -0.25 8.16 -7.77
CA ILE A 53 0.73 8.33 -8.85
C ILE A 53 0.95 7.00 -9.56
N ASP A 54 1.10 5.89 -8.83
CA ASP A 54 1.27 4.57 -9.44
C ASP A 54 0.04 4.16 -10.25
N ALA A 55 -1.15 4.35 -9.69
CA ALA A 55 -2.42 4.08 -10.36
C ALA A 55 -2.59 4.93 -11.63
N LYS A 56 -2.32 6.24 -11.56
CA LYS A 56 -2.47 7.21 -12.68
C LYS A 56 -1.40 7.08 -13.75
N ALA A 57 -0.18 6.71 -13.38
CA ALA A 57 0.87 6.43 -14.35
C ALA A 57 0.51 5.24 -15.23
N GLY A 58 -0.61 4.56 -14.94
CA GLY A 58 -1.00 3.33 -15.59
C GLY A 58 0.11 2.32 -15.45
N LYS A 59 1.02 2.47 -14.45
CA LYS A 59 1.97 1.44 -14.05
C LYS A 59 1.05 0.36 -13.49
N PRO A 60 0.78 -0.72 -14.22
CA PRO A 60 0.51 -1.92 -13.45
C PRO A 60 1.81 -2.07 -12.66
N VAL A 61 1.76 -2.21 -11.34
CA VAL A 61 2.86 -2.96 -10.70
C VAL A 61 2.87 -4.27 -11.47
N ARG A 62 3.88 -4.41 -12.34
CA ARG A 62 3.80 -5.08 -13.64
C ARG A 62 2.98 -6.36 -13.53
N ARG A 63 2.04 -6.63 -14.46
CA ARG A 63 1.76 -8.04 -14.76
C ARG A 63 3.13 -8.67 -14.99
N PRO A 64 3.52 -9.69 -14.23
CA PRO A 64 4.42 -10.70 -14.73
C PRO A 64 4.33 -10.91 -16.23
N ASN A 65 5.33 -10.47 -16.99
CA ASN A 65 5.49 -11.02 -18.31
C ASN A 65 5.61 -12.54 -18.13
N ALA A 66 4.75 -13.30 -18.84
CA ALA A 66 4.61 -14.76 -18.87
C ALA A 66 3.51 -15.46 -18.04
N ILE A 67 2.51 -14.77 -17.46
CA ILE A 67 1.26 -15.46 -17.06
C ILE A 67 0.32 -15.51 -18.27
N SER A 68 0.27 -16.66 -18.95
CA SER A 68 -0.68 -16.93 -20.02
C SER A 68 -2.11 -16.98 -19.48
N ASN A 69 -3.03 -16.30 -20.15
CA ASN A 69 -4.40 -16.09 -19.71
C ASN A 69 -5.30 -17.31 -19.98
N PRO A 70 -6.06 -17.83 -18.99
CA PRO A 70 -7.23 -18.64 -19.27
C PRO A 70 -8.46 -18.02 -18.58
N GLY A 71 -8.80 -16.77 -18.95
CA GLY A 71 -10.13 -16.19 -18.73
C GLY A 71 -10.37 -15.50 -17.39
N ARG A 72 -10.17 -14.18 -17.33
CA ARG A 72 -10.97 -13.17 -16.60
C ARG A 72 -10.30 -11.80 -16.66
N ASP A 73 -11.06 -10.77 -16.99
CA ASP A 73 -10.66 -9.35 -16.98
C ASP A 73 -10.64 -8.73 -15.56
N ASP A 74 -10.72 -9.56 -14.51
CA ASP A 74 -11.00 -9.15 -13.12
C ASP A 74 -9.80 -9.21 -12.15
N LEU A 75 -8.58 -9.46 -12.63
CA LEU A 75 -7.43 -9.67 -11.72
C LEU A 75 -6.73 -8.35 -11.42
N VAL A 76 -7.04 -7.81 -10.24
CA VAL A 76 -6.46 -6.59 -9.67
C VAL A 76 -5.21 -6.96 -8.86
N PRO A 77 -4.03 -6.39 -9.14
CA PRO A 77 -2.82 -6.68 -8.35
C PRO A 77 -3.00 -6.24 -6.88
N PRO A 78 -2.42 -6.96 -5.91
CA PRO A 78 -2.53 -6.60 -4.49
C PRO A 78 -2.14 -5.14 -4.19
N ALA A 79 -1.12 -4.59 -4.84
CA ALA A 79 -0.75 -3.17 -4.68
C ALA A 79 -1.86 -2.19 -5.11
N TYR A 80 -2.70 -2.58 -6.08
CA TYR A 80 -3.87 -1.81 -6.48
C TYR A 80 -5.03 -2.03 -5.51
N GLU A 81 -5.19 -3.23 -4.96
CA GLU A 81 -6.13 -3.49 -3.86
C GLU A 81 -5.77 -2.65 -2.62
N THR A 82 -4.47 -2.54 -2.29
CA THR A 82 -3.96 -1.61 -1.27
C THR A 82 -4.41 -0.18 -1.56
N TYR A 83 -4.21 0.34 -2.77
CA TYR A 83 -4.63 1.69 -3.12
C TYR A 83 -6.14 1.88 -2.95
N TRP A 84 -6.96 0.95 -3.44
CA TRP A 84 -8.42 1.06 -3.34
C TRP A 84 -8.92 0.99 -1.91
N VAL A 85 -8.41 0.06 -1.12
CA VAL A 85 -8.77 -0.06 0.29
C VAL A 85 -8.42 1.20 1.05
N LEU A 86 -7.24 1.78 0.80
CA LEU A 86 -6.85 3.01 1.47
C LEU A 86 -7.61 4.23 0.95
N TYR A 87 -7.86 4.33 -0.36
CA TYR A 87 -8.57 5.45 -0.96
C TYR A 87 -10.03 5.54 -0.53
N PHE A 88 -10.71 4.40 -0.42
CA PHE A 88 -12.11 4.35 0.02
C PHE A 88 -12.28 4.16 1.53
N GLY A 89 -11.31 3.51 2.18
CA GLY A 89 -11.36 3.19 3.60
C GLY A 89 -10.73 4.24 4.51
N LEU A 90 -9.98 5.21 3.96
CA LEU A 90 -9.44 6.32 4.73
C LEU A 90 -10.09 7.62 4.28
N ASP A 91 -10.92 8.20 5.15
CA ASP A 91 -11.35 9.60 5.04
C ASP A 91 -10.43 10.47 5.90
N PRO A 92 -9.50 11.26 5.31
CA PRO A 92 -8.57 12.11 6.04
C PRO A 92 -9.24 13.17 6.91
N GLU A 93 -10.49 13.52 6.62
CA GLU A 93 -11.26 14.54 7.33
C GLU A 93 -12.00 13.97 8.54
N GLN A 94 -12.15 12.64 8.63
CA GLN A 94 -12.72 11.96 9.79
C GLN A 94 -11.67 11.64 10.85
N ASP A 95 -12.14 11.29 12.06
CA ASP A 95 -11.27 10.76 13.11
C ASP A 95 -10.79 9.33 12.71
N PRO A 96 -9.48 9.05 12.76
CA PRO A 96 -8.94 7.75 12.38
C PRO A 96 -9.50 6.54 13.14
N ILE A 97 -9.89 6.75 14.41
CA ILE A 97 -10.45 5.70 15.27
C ILE A 97 -11.91 5.44 14.89
N GLU A 98 -12.69 6.50 14.66
CA GLU A 98 -14.10 6.39 14.29
C GLU A 98 -14.30 5.80 12.88
N ASN A 99 -13.32 5.98 11.99
CA ASN A 99 -13.36 5.52 10.60
C ASN A 99 -12.53 4.24 10.36
N ASN A 100 -12.26 3.43 11.40
CA ASN A 100 -11.58 2.13 11.31
C ASN A 100 -10.26 2.13 10.50
N TRP A 101 -9.44 3.20 10.59
CA TRP A 101 -8.21 3.30 9.79
C TRP A 101 -7.28 2.10 10.01
N THR A 102 -7.22 1.58 11.24
CA THR A 102 -6.43 0.39 11.59
C THR A 102 -6.77 -0.83 10.73
N GLU A 103 -8.06 -1.07 10.45
CA GLU A 103 -8.49 -2.21 9.63
C GLU A 103 -8.07 -2.03 8.17
N ALA A 104 -8.35 -0.85 7.60
CA ALA A 104 -7.96 -0.52 6.23
C ALA A 104 -6.44 -0.59 6.02
N LEU A 105 -5.66 -0.04 6.96
CA LEU A 105 -4.19 -0.08 6.94
C LEU A 105 -3.64 -1.50 7.10
N SER A 106 -4.22 -2.32 7.98
CA SER A 106 -3.78 -3.72 8.16
C SER A 106 -4.04 -4.57 6.92
N MET A 107 -5.19 -4.36 6.28
CA MET A 107 -5.54 -5.03 5.03
C MET A 107 -4.60 -4.59 3.89
N ALA A 108 -4.37 -3.28 3.77
CA ALA A 108 -3.42 -2.72 2.82
C ALA A 108 -2.00 -3.27 3.01
N GLN A 109 -1.54 -3.42 4.26
CA GLN A 109 -0.24 -4.02 4.57
C GLN A 109 -0.16 -5.47 4.07
N THR A 110 -1.21 -6.27 4.32
CA THR A 110 -1.27 -7.67 3.88
C THR A 110 -1.12 -7.78 2.36
N PHE A 111 -1.79 -6.91 1.61
CA PHE A 111 -1.68 -6.89 0.17
C PHE A 111 -0.27 -6.52 -0.31
N LEU A 112 0.36 -5.49 0.25
CA LEU A 112 1.73 -5.10 -0.12
C LEU A 112 2.74 -6.20 0.20
N GLU A 113 2.59 -6.89 1.34
CA GLU A 113 3.45 -8.01 1.72
C GLU A 113 3.31 -9.20 0.76
N SER A 114 2.08 -9.48 0.29
CA SER A 114 1.83 -10.54 -0.70
C SER A 114 2.53 -10.26 -2.04
N GLU A 115 2.46 -9.01 -2.52
CA GLU A 115 3.12 -8.58 -3.75
C GLU A 115 4.65 -8.62 -3.59
N LEU A 116 5.16 -8.14 -2.45
CA LEU A 116 6.59 -8.18 -2.14
C LEU A 116 7.12 -9.61 -2.10
N MET A 117 6.37 -10.55 -1.51
CA MET A 117 6.72 -11.96 -1.49
C MET A 117 6.81 -12.51 -2.92
N PHE A 118 5.81 -12.22 -3.74
CA PHE A 118 5.74 -12.68 -5.13
C PHE A 118 6.92 -12.15 -5.98
N LEU A 119 7.25 -10.86 -5.87
CA LEU A 119 8.39 -10.26 -6.58
C LEU A 119 9.73 -10.83 -6.11
N LYS A 120 9.90 -11.07 -4.80
CA LYS A 120 11.13 -11.68 -4.25
C LYS A 120 11.35 -13.13 -4.72
N HIS A 121 10.28 -13.92 -4.82
CA HIS A 121 10.37 -15.29 -5.36
C HIS A 121 10.79 -15.29 -6.82
N ARG A 122 10.22 -14.39 -7.63
CA ARG A 122 10.62 -14.22 -9.04
C ARG A 122 12.10 -13.87 -9.23
N VAL A 123 12.68 -13.12 -8.30
CA VAL A 123 14.11 -12.80 -8.33
C VAL A 123 14.97 -14.02 -7.96
N SER A 124 14.43 -14.96 -7.19
CA SER A 124 15.16 -16.16 -6.76
C SER A 124 15.15 -17.26 -7.84
N ASP A 125 14.18 -17.22 -8.75
CA ASP A 125 14.05 -18.14 -9.89
C ASP A 125 14.80 -17.66 -11.16
N GLU A 126 15.32 -16.42 -11.17
CA GLU A 126 16.16 -15.82 -12.25
C GLU A 126 17.67 -15.93 -11.95
#